data_AF-A0A8H4EP28-F1
#
_entry.id   AF-A0A8H4EP28-F1
#
_cell.length_a   1.000
_cell.length_b   1.000
_cell.length_c   1.000
_cell.angle_alpha   90.00
_cell.angle_beta   90.00
_cell.angle_gamma   90.00
#
_symmetry.space_group_name_H-M   'P 1'
#
loop_
_entity.id
_entity.type
_entity.pdbx_description
1 polymer ?
#
loop_
_entity_poly.entity_id
_entity_poly.type
_entity_poly.pdbx_seq_one_letter_code
_entity_poly.pdbx_strand_id
1 'polypeptide(L)'
;MLIRFLGKIYKNEPTSLLIFRRSVIVISIGFLIAILVVLCIEFHDELPSVNTRFTSSDYLPLPNIHFYHDYNFTIDCLLMDNTHLTRPRICSDYIIKTMYNNFSSDRPYYGAFLSNYNATFSTGETIITLNIYITNSTYNVSNQISSMVMTAFDQEYDIYMYPKYSINGGIPPPFEESLIWKNMYFLSQPTSDRNIYYWRFTRTIKYAIISDIWNYIGTPNYIKQPYIESNIQAVPFADTIFNESVLTNSSTQANRVLYAKLQFAADPITSLKEEREQKSKTAFLAVFGVLLRVFTYFYLGLV
;
A
#
# COMPACT_ATOMS: atom_id res chain seq x y z
N MET A 1 -18.48 37.67 -26.74
CA MET A 1 -19.27 38.82 -26.26
C MET A 1 -18.40 39.95 -25.68
N LEU A 2 -17.30 39.66 -24.97
CA LEU A 2 -16.33 40.64 -24.44
C LEU A 2 -15.75 41.62 -25.48
N ILE A 3 -15.47 41.15 -26.71
CA ILE A 3 -14.82 41.97 -27.75
C ILE A 3 -15.76 43.06 -28.31
N ARG A 4 -17.09 42.86 -28.28
CA ARG A 4 -18.06 43.85 -28.78
C ARG A 4 -18.25 45.04 -27.83
N PHE A 5 -17.95 44.88 -26.54
CA PHE A 5 -18.03 45.99 -25.56
C PHE A 5 -16.76 46.87 -25.54
N LEU A 6 -15.61 46.32 -25.95
CA LEU A 6 -14.35 47.07 -26.06
C LEU A 6 -14.31 48.05 -27.25
N GLY A 7 -15.27 47.95 -28.18
CA GLY A 7 -15.23 48.64 -29.47
C GLY A 7 -16.11 49.90 -29.62
N LYS A 8 -16.89 50.31 -28.60
CA LYS A 8 -17.64 51.58 -28.67
C LYS A 8 -16.72 52.74 -28.25
N ILE A 9 -15.88 53.19 -29.18
CA ILE A 9 -15.13 54.43 -29.06
C ILE A 9 -16.15 55.57 -29.24
N TYR A 10 -16.44 56.32 -28.17
CA TYR A 10 -17.17 57.58 -28.32
C TYR A 10 -16.25 58.57 -29.03
N LYS A 11 -16.75 59.21 -30.10
CA LYS A 11 -15.98 60.01 -31.06
C LYS A 11 -15.18 61.19 -30.47
N ASN A 12 -15.36 61.52 -29.17
CA ASN A 12 -14.77 62.66 -28.48
C ASN A 12 -13.95 62.27 -27.22
N GLU A 13 -13.58 61.00 -27.04
CA GLU A 13 -12.82 60.57 -25.86
C GLU A 13 -11.33 60.96 -25.98
N PRO A 14 -10.72 61.62 -24.97
CA PRO A 14 -9.32 62.04 -25.04
C PRO A 14 -8.38 60.83 -25.07
N THR A 15 -7.38 60.88 -25.94
CA THR A 15 -6.43 59.78 -26.22
C THR A 15 -5.71 59.28 -24.96
N SER A 16 -5.47 60.17 -23.99
CA SER A 16 -4.87 59.85 -22.69
C SER A 16 -5.73 58.90 -21.85
N LEU A 17 -7.06 59.06 -21.88
CA LEU A 17 -8.00 58.22 -21.14
C LEU A 17 -8.07 56.81 -21.75
N LEU A 18 -7.98 56.74 -23.08
CA LEU A 18 -7.97 55.49 -23.84
C LEU A 18 -6.70 54.65 -23.56
N ILE A 19 -5.54 55.32 -23.46
CA ILE A 19 -4.26 54.69 -23.07
C ILE A 19 -4.31 54.21 -21.62
N PHE A 20 -4.78 55.06 -20.70
CA PHE A 20 -4.90 54.71 -19.29
C PHE A 20 -5.80 53.47 -19.09
N ARG A 21 -6.96 53.43 -19.74
CA ARG A 21 -7.88 52.29 -19.69
C ARG A 21 -7.23 51.00 -20.18
N ARG A 22 -6.45 51.05 -21.28
CA ARG A 22 -5.71 49.88 -21.80
C ARG A 22 -4.62 49.42 -20.83
N SER A 23 -3.85 50.35 -20.26
CA SER A 23 -2.80 50.01 -19.29
C SER A 23 -3.38 49.36 -18.03
N VAL A 24 -4.48 49.90 -17.50
CA VAL A 24 -5.18 49.31 -16.35
C VAL A 24 -5.65 47.89 -16.68
N ILE A 25 -6.27 47.66 -17.84
CA ILE A 25 -6.71 46.32 -18.25
C ILE A 25 -5.53 45.33 -18.30
N VAL A 26 -4.41 45.72 -18.91
CA VAL A 26 -3.23 44.84 -19.03
C VAL A 26 -2.64 44.52 -17.65
N ILE A 27 -2.52 45.52 -16.77
CA ILE A 27 -2.01 45.33 -15.40
C ILE A 27 -2.95 44.42 -14.60
N SER A 28 -4.27 44.63 -14.69
CA SER A 28 -5.26 43.79 -14.01
C SER A 28 -5.23 42.34 -14.49
N ILE A 29 -5.06 42.10 -15.80
CA ILE A 29 -4.90 40.75 -16.34
C ILE A 29 -3.60 40.11 -15.83
N GLY A 30 -2.49 40.86 -15.82
CA GLY A 30 -1.21 40.39 -15.29
C GLY A 30 -1.29 39.97 -13.82
N PHE A 31 -1.92 40.79 -12.98
CA PHE A 31 -2.17 40.45 -11.57
C PHE A 31 -3.05 39.21 -11.42
N LEU A 32 -4.10 39.07 -12.25
CA LEU A 32 -5.00 37.93 -12.19
C LEU A 32 -4.28 36.62 -12.57
N ILE A 33 -3.40 36.66 -13.58
CA ILE A 33 -2.56 35.52 -13.94
C ILE A 33 -1.58 35.18 -12.80
N ALA A 34 -0.92 36.17 -12.20
CA ALA A 34 0.00 35.94 -11.10
C ALA A 34 -0.69 35.29 -9.89
N ILE A 35 -1.87 35.79 -9.50
CA ILE A 35 -2.67 35.20 -8.42
C ILE A 35 -3.11 33.78 -8.78
N LEU A 36 -3.53 33.54 -10.03
CA LEU A 36 -3.92 32.20 -10.49
C LEU A 36 -2.75 31.21 -10.39
N VAL A 37 -1.53 31.63 -10.77
CA VAL A 37 -0.33 30.78 -10.65
C VAL A 37 -0.03 30.45 -9.20
N VAL A 38 -0.08 31.42 -8.29
CA VAL A 38 0.15 31.18 -6.85
C VAL A 38 -0.88 30.19 -6.29
N LEU A 39 -2.16 30.35 -6.64
CA LEU A 39 -3.21 29.42 -6.21
C LEU A 39 -3.03 28.02 -6.77
N CYS A 40 -2.59 27.89 -8.03
CA CYS A 40 -2.28 26.60 -8.62
C CYS A 40 -1.14 25.89 -7.87
N ILE A 41 -0.12 26.63 -7.44
CA ILE A 41 1.01 26.08 -6.65
C ILE A 41 0.52 25.66 -5.26
N GLU A 42 -0.18 26.54 -4.54
CA GLU A 42 -0.67 26.25 -3.19
C GLU A 42 -1.64 25.04 -3.19
N PHE A 43 -2.50 24.95 -4.20
CA PHE A 43 -3.40 23.81 -4.38
C PHE A 43 -2.67 22.53 -4.80
N HIS A 44 -1.61 22.66 -5.60
CA HIS A 44 -0.75 21.52 -5.95
C HIS A 44 -0.09 20.93 -4.70
N ASP A 45 0.35 21.78 -3.79
CA ASP A 45 1.08 21.41 -2.58
C ASP A 45 0.16 20.98 -1.42
N GLU A 46 -1.14 21.28 -1.48
CA GLU A 46 -2.11 20.78 -0.51
C GLU A 46 -2.19 19.24 -0.53
N LEU A 47 -2.00 18.62 0.64
CA LEU A 47 -2.13 17.17 0.79
C LEU A 47 -3.59 16.73 0.58
N PRO A 48 -3.85 15.68 -0.20
CA PRO A 48 -5.20 15.17 -0.36
C PRO A 48 -5.74 14.63 0.98
N SER A 49 -7.01 14.89 1.26
CA SER A 49 -7.73 14.22 2.34
C SER A 49 -8.09 12.79 1.92
N VAL A 50 -8.17 11.88 2.89
CA VAL A 50 -8.52 10.48 2.63
C VAL A 50 -9.92 10.22 3.15
N ASN A 51 -10.82 9.81 2.25
CA ASN A 51 -12.15 9.34 2.60
C ASN A 51 -12.13 7.81 2.71
N THR A 52 -12.52 7.29 3.86
CA THR A 52 -12.55 5.84 4.11
C THR A 52 -13.97 5.31 4.01
N ARG A 53 -14.13 4.17 3.33
CA ARG A 53 -15.39 3.44 3.20
C ARG A 53 -15.15 1.96 3.46
N PHE A 54 -16.18 1.28 3.90
CA PHE A 54 -16.15 -0.16 4.17
C PHE A 54 -17.20 -0.82 3.28
N THR A 55 -16.77 -1.76 2.45
CA THR A 55 -17.65 -2.50 1.53
C THR A 55 -17.66 -3.97 1.91
N SER A 56 -18.83 -4.61 1.93
CA SER A 56 -18.88 -6.05 2.26
C SER A 56 -18.15 -6.85 1.20
N SER A 57 -17.31 -7.78 1.62
CA SER A 57 -16.63 -8.70 0.72
C SER A 57 -16.60 -10.09 1.33
N ASP A 58 -17.12 -11.06 0.58
CA ASP A 58 -17.21 -12.46 1.02
C ASP A 58 -15.86 -13.19 0.86
N TYR A 59 -14.92 -12.61 0.10
CA TYR A 59 -13.65 -13.22 -0.26
C TYR A 59 -12.51 -12.22 -0.28
N LEU A 60 -11.38 -12.59 0.33
CA LEU A 60 -10.15 -11.81 0.29
C LEU A 60 -9.03 -12.63 -0.38
N PRO A 61 -8.28 -12.07 -1.34
CA PRO A 61 -7.14 -12.77 -1.92
C PRO A 61 -6.10 -13.09 -0.85
N LEU A 62 -5.49 -14.26 -0.96
CA LEU A 62 -4.38 -14.63 -0.10
C LEU A 62 -3.19 -13.70 -0.37
N PRO A 63 -2.46 -13.22 0.65
CA PRO A 63 -1.31 -12.35 0.47
C PRO A 63 -0.09 -13.13 -0.02
N ASN A 64 0.87 -12.42 -0.59
CA ASN A 64 2.21 -12.94 -0.84
C ASN A 64 3.08 -12.67 0.38
N ILE A 65 3.86 -13.67 0.83
CA ILE A 65 4.74 -13.57 1.98
C ILE A 65 6.14 -14.00 1.58
N HIS A 66 7.12 -13.15 1.84
CA HIS A 66 8.51 -13.32 1.48
C HIS A 66 9.33 -13.50 2.74
N PHE A 67 10.28 -14.44 2.71
CA PHE A 67 11.13 -14.79 3.83
C PHE A 67 12.60 -14.67 3.44
N TYR A 68 13.40 -14.10 4.33
CA TYR A 68 14.86 -13.98 4.16
C TYR A 68 15.59 -14.44 5.42
N HIS A 69 16.65 -15.23 5.25
CA HIS A 69 17.47 -15.72 6.35
C HIS A 69 18.92 -15.99 5.92
N ASP A 70 19.82 -16.01 6.91
CA ASP A 70 21.22 -16.39 6.83
C ASP A 70 21.46 -17.90 6.54
N TYR A 71 20.49 -18.75 6.84
CA TYR A 71 20.60 -20.21 6.70
C TYR A 71 19.55 -20.75 5.76
N ASN A 72 19.86 -21.86 5.08
CA ASN A 72 18.91 -22.53 4.22
C ASN A 72 17.72 -23.07 5.04
N PHE A 73 16.51 -22.75 4.62
CA PHE A 73 15.27 -23.18 5.28
C PHE A 73 14.33 -23.88 4.31
N THR A 74 13.23 -24.41 4.83
CA THR A 74 12.13 -25.01 4.07
C THR A 74 10.83 -24.63 4.75
N ILE A 75 9.76 -24.49 3.99
CA ILE A 75 8.44 -24.13 4.51
C ILE A 75 7.47 -25.26 4.16
N ASP A 76 6.84 -25.83 5.18
CA ASP A 76 5.77 -26.79 5.02
C ASP A 76 4.44 -26.06 5.24
N CYS A 77 3.53 -26.14 4.27
CA CYS A 77 2.28 -25.38 4.25
C CYS A 77 1.07 -26.28 4.48
N LEU A 78 0.22 -25.90 5.44
CA LEU A 78 -1.03 -26.58 5.77
C LEU A 78 -2.18 -25.58 5.80
N LEU A 79 -3.23 -25.85 5.03
CA LEU A 79 -4.47 -25.07 5.00
C LEU A 79 -5.55 -25.83 5.78
N MET A 80 -6.12 -25.17 6.78
CA MET A 80 -7.28 -25.65 7.54
C MET A 80 -8.47 -24.76 7.21
N ASP A 81 -9.54 -25.36 6.71
CA ASP A 81 -10.82 -24.69 6.46
C ASP A 81 -11.88 -25.26 7.40
N ASN A 82 -12.80 -24.45 7.91
CA ASN A 82 -13.86 -24.89 8.83
C ASN A 82 -14.74 -25.99 8.22
N THR A 83 -14.87 -26.02 6.88
CA THR A 83 -15.60 -27.08 6.16
C THR A 83 -14.91 -28.45 6.24
N HIS A 84 -13.60 -28.46 6.53
CA HIS A 84 -12.72 -29.63 6.54
C HIS A 84 -12.01 -29.82 7.88
N LEU A 85 -12.75 -29.70 8.99
CA LEU A 85 -12.32 -30.02 10.37
C LEU A 85 -11.69 -31.42 10.57
N THR A 86 -11.62 -32.26 9.53
CA THR A 86 -11.10 -33.63 9.61
C THR A 86 -9.79 -33.87 8.85
N ARG A 87 -9.38 -33.04 7.86
CA ARG A 87 -8.08 -33.21 7.16
C ARG A 87 -7.48 -31.89 6.65
N PRO A 88 -6.30 -31.46 7.13
CA PRO A 88 -5.60 -30.32 6.57
C PRO A 88 -5.19 -30.60 5.13
N ARG A 89 -5.36 -29.60 4.25
CA ARG A 89 -4.90 -29.66 2.85
C ARG A 89 -3.46 -29.15 2.79
N ILE A 90 -2.58 -29.91 2.15
CA ILE A 90 -1.20 -29.46 1.89
C ILE A 90 -1.24 -28.38 0.81
N CYS A 91 -0.56 -27.25 1.05
CA CYS A 91 -0.49 -26.10 0.14
C CYS A 91 0.94 -25.85 -0.37
N SER A 92 1.67 -26.94 -0.65
CA SER A 92 3.03 -26.90 -1.20
C SER A 92 3.13 -26.17 -2.53
N ASP A 93 2.04 -26.13 -3.31
CA ASP A 93 2.00 -25.49 -4.63
C ASP A 93 2.12 -23.97 -4.56
N TYR A 94 1.83 -23.38 -3.39
CA TYR A 94 2.01 -21.95 -3.13
C TYR A 94 3.38 -21.63 -2.54
N ILE A 95 4.24 -22.62 -2.30
CA ILE A 95 5.56 -22.41 -1.71
C ILE A 95 6.62 -22.39 -2.81
N ILE A 96 7.32 -21.26 -2.92
CA ILE A 96 8.59 -21.19 -3.61
C ILE A 96 9.64 -21.81 -2.69
N LYS A 97 10.26 -22.89 -3.18
CA LYS A 97 11.41 -23.52 -2.52
C LYS A 97 12.52 -22.50 -2.31
N THR A 98 13.22 -22.62 -1.20
CA THR A 98 14.30 -21.71 -0.88
C THR A 98 15.39 -21.71 -1.93
N MET A 99 15.87 -20.52 -2.26
CA MET A 99 16.93 -20.29 -3.23
C MET A 99 18.00 -19.41 -2.59
N TYR A 100 19.26 -19.68 -2.97
CA TYR A 100 20.36 -18.81 -2.63
C TYR A 100 20.32 -17.57 -3.54
N ASN A 101 20.33 -16.41 -2.92
CA ASN A 101 20.20 -15.09 -3.52
C ASN A 101 21.49 -14.30 -3.26
N ASN A 102 22.27 -14.08 -4.31
CA ASN A 102 23.55 -13.38 -4.24
C ASN A 102 23.41 -11.87 -3.99
N PHE A 103 22.19 -11.30 -3.99
CA PHE A 103 21.97 -9.86 -3.85
C PHE A 103 22.09 -9.35 -2.40
N SER A 104 22.01 -10.24 -1.40
CA SER A 104 22.15 -9.86 0.03
C SER A 104 23.24 -10.70 0.68
N SER A 105 24.32 -10.05 1.11
CA SER A 105 25.41 -10.70 1.85
C SER A 105 24.96 -11.22 3.22
N ASP A 106 24.00 -10.51 3.83
CA ASP A 106 23.63 -10.74 5.22
C ASP A 106 22.53 -11.79 5.34
N ARG A 107 21.63 -11.88 4.34
CA ARG A 107 20.50 -12.83 4.31
C ARG A 107 20.35 -13.47 2.93
N PRO A 108 21.28 -14.36 2.55
CA PRO A 108 21.33 -14.88 1.20
C PRO A 108 20.24 -15.91 0.90
N TYR A 109 19.52 -16.48 1.87
CA TYR A 109 18.47 -17.45 1.56
C TYR A 109 17.11 -16.77 1.48
N TYR A 110 16.44 -16.94 0.34
CA TYR A 110 15.11 -16.41 0.07
C TYR A 110 14.12 -17.56 -0.14
N GLY A 111 12.92 -17.43 0.40
CA GLY A 111 11.78 -18.31 0.13
C GLY A 111 10.49 -17.51 0.19
N ALA A 112 9.41 -18.01 -0.40
CA ALA A 112 8.14 -17.28 -0.41
C ALA A 112 6.93 -18.20 -0.40
N PHE A 113 5.86 -17.71 0.19
CA PHE A 113 4.50 -18.16 -0.05
C PHE A 113 3.88 -17.20 -1.07
N LEU A 114 3.64 -17.69 -2.28
CA LEU A 114 2.95 -16.94 -3.33
C LEU A 114 1.60 -17.60 -3.60
N SER A 115 0.54 -16.84 -3.34
CA SER A 115 -0.79 -17.29 -3.69
C SER A 115 -1.00 -17.23 -5.20
N ASN A 116 -1.74 -18.19 -5.75
CA ASN A 116 -2.25 -18.10 -7.13
C ASN A 116 -3.46 -17.15 -7.17
N TYR A 117 -3.68 -16.43 -8.28
CA TYR A 117 -4.68 -15.35 -8.42
C TYR A 117 -6.13 -15.76 -8.05
N ASN A 118 -6.39 -17.06 -8.01
CA ASN A 118 -7.71 -17.62 -7.68
C ASN A 118 -7.83 -18.07 -6.21
N ALA A 119 -6.77 -17.96 -5.41
CA ALA A 119 -6.80 -18.41 -4.02
C ALA A 119 -7.36 -17.31 -3.12
N THR A 120 -8.53 -17.56 -2.54
CA THR A 120 -9.24 -16.62 -1.67
C THR A 120 -9.50 -17.22 -0.29
N PHE A 121 -9.44 -16.39 0.76
CA PHE A 121 -10.00 -16.67 2.07
C PHE A 121 -11.53 -16.60 2.00
N SER A 122 -12.23 -17.60 2.55
CA SER A 122 -13.56 -17.39 3.14
C SER A 122 -13.36 -16.63 4.44
N THR A 123 -13.98 -15.46 4.58
CA THR A 123 -13.77 -14.58 5.76
C THR A 123 -14.09 -15.32 7.06
N GLY A 124 -13.11 -15.43 7.96
CA GLY A 124 -13.28 -15.98 9.31
C GLY A 124 -13.16 -17.51 9.45
N GLU A 125 -12.94 -18.26 8.36
CA GLU A 125 -13.06 -19.73 8.39
C GLU A 125 -11.82 -20.51 7.97
N THR A 126 -10.84 -19.85 7.35
CA THR A 126 -9.63 -20.52 6.89
C THR A 126 -8.39 -20.00 7.63
N ILE A 127 -7.59 -20.91 8.16
CA ILE A 127 -6.29 -20.64 8.78
C ILE A 127 -5.21 -21.36 7.97
N ILE A 128 -4.20 -20.61 7.54
CA ILE A 128 -3.02 -21.18 6.89
C ILE A 128 -1.91 -21.25 7.93
N THR A 129 -1.30 -22.42 8.06
CA THR A 129 -0.15 -22.67 8.92
C THR A 129 1.08 -22.95 8.07
N LEU A 130 2.13 -22.16 8.26
CA LEU A 130 3.45 -22.37 7.70
C LEU A 130 4.38 -22.83 8.82
N ASN A 131 4.89 -24.06 8.70
CA ASN A 131 5.96 -24.55 9.56
C ASN A 131 7.29 -24.32 8.85
N ILE A 132 8.17 -23.53 9.46
CA ILE A 132 9.43 -23.13 8.87
C ILE A 132 10.55 -23.92 9.54
N TYR A 133 11.38 -24.59 8.75
CA TYR A 133 12.47 -25.44 9.24
C TYR A 133 13.81 -24.99 8.67
N ILE A 134 14.81 -24.80 9.53
CA ILE A 134 16.19 -24.63 9.10
C ILE A 134 16.74 -26.02 8.76
N THR A 135 17.38 -26.12 7.59
CA THR A 135 17.90 -27.38 7.03
C THR A 135 19.43 -27.47 7.08
N ASN A 136 20.09 -26.43 7.58
CA ASN A 136 21.54 -26.38 7.67
C ASN A 136 22.02 -27.09 8.96
N SER A 137 22.96 -28.03 8.82
CA SER A 137 23.54 -28.78 9.94
C SER A 137 24.40 -27.93 10.88
N THR A 138 24.88 -26.77 10.44
CA THR A 138 25.68 -25.86 11.28
C THR A 138 24.82 -24.90 12.10
N TYR A 139 23.49 -24.95 11.96
CA TYR A 139 22.57 -24.08 12.67
C TYR A 139 22.53 -24.44 14.16
N ASN A 140 22.78 -23.45 15.02
CA ASN A 140 22.68 -23.59 16.47
C ASN A 140 21.78 -22.51 17.05
N VAL A 141 20.65 -22.93 17.62
CA VAL A 141 19.64 -22.04 18.22
C VAL A 141 20.24 -21.17 19.33
N SER A 142 21.20 -21.69 20.11
CA SER A 142 21.82 -20.96 21.22
C SER A 142 22.74 -19.82 20.78
N ASN A 143 23.14 -19.77 19.50
CA ASN A 143 24.04 -18.75 18.95
C ASN A 143 23.36 -17.96 17.81
N GLN A 144 22.05 -17.79 17.89
CA GLN A 144 21.32 -17.04 16.87
C GLN A 144 21.58 -15.53 17.02
N ILE A 145 22.25 -14.95 16.03
CA ILE A 145 22.56 -13.51 15.96
C ILE A 145 21.52 -12.76 15.11
N SER A 146 20.86 -13.46 14.18
CA SER A 146 19.98 -12.88 13.17
C SER A 146 18.59 -13.53 13.15
N SER A 147 17.55 -12.69 13.16
CA SER A 147 16.16 -13.11 12.97
C SER A 147 15.83 -13.28 11.49
N MET A 148 14.94 -14.22 11.18
CA MET A 148 14.29 -14.34 9.87
C MET A 148 13.47 -13.08 9.59
N VAL A 149 13.62 -12.50 8.41
CA VAL A 149 12.74 -11.42 7.96
C VAL A 149 11.58 -12.01 7.22
N MET A 150 10.39 -11.51 7.55
CA MET A 150 9.16 -11.75 6.83
C MET A 150 8.64 -10.41 6.30
N THR A 151 8.30 -10.34 5.02
CA THR A 151 7.56 -9.19 4.45
C THR A 151 6.33 -9.70 3.71
N ALA A 152 5.20 -9.04 3.88
CA ALA A 152 3.95 -9.46 3.24
C ALA A 152 3.33 -8.35 2.38
N PHE A 153 2.74 -8.73 1.25
CA PHE A 153 2.10 -7.83 0.29
C PHE A 153 0.74 -8.35 -0.17
N ASP A 154 -0.09 -7.43 -0.66
CA ASP A 154 -1.27 -7.82 -1.44
C ASP A 154 -0.82 -8.52 -2.71
N GLN A 155 -1.52 -9.60 -3.06
CA GLN A 155 -1.21 -10.38 -4.26
C GLN A 155 -1.33 -9.56 -5.56
N GLU A 156 -2.27 -8.62 -5.63
CA GLU A 156 -2.42 -7.74 -6.81
C GLU A 156 -1.35 -6.64 -6.82
N TYR A 157 -0.64 -6.40 -5.71
CA TYR A 157 0.32 -5.30 -5.56
C TYR A 157 1.59 -5.72 -4.82
N ASP A 158 2.28 -6.73 -5.34
CA ASP A 158 3.54 -7.22 -4.78
C ASP A 158 4.75 -6.49 -5.39
N ILE A 159 5.40 -5.66 -4.57
CA ILE A 159 6.53 -4.81 -4.96
C ILE A 159 7.72 -5.65 -5.49
N TYR A 160 7.91 -6.87 -4.97
CA TYR A 160 8.99 -7.76 -5.41
C TYR A 160 8.72 -8.42 -6.76
N MET A 161 7.44 -8.56 -7.14
CA MET A 161 7.06 -9.06 -8.47
C MET A 161 6.96 -7.94 -9.52
N TYR A 162 6.98 -6.67 -9.12
CA TYR A 162 6.95 -5.56 -10.08
C TYR A 162 8.32 -5.34 -10.76
N PRO A 163 8.41 -5.51 -12.09
CA PRO A 163 9.67 -5.37 -12.82
C PRO A 163 10.26 -3.96 -12.77
N LYS A 164 9.44 -2.94 -12.46
CA LYS A 164 9.86 -1.53 -12.42
C LYS A 164 10.92 -1.23 -11.36
N TYR A 165 10.95 -1.99 -10.27
CA TYR A 165 11.92 -1.81 -9.16
C TYR A 165 13.10 -2.78 -9.24
N SER A 166 12.87 -3.98 -9.78
CA SER A 166 13.91 -5.03 -9.90
C SER A 166 14.97 -4.73 -10.95
N ILE A 167 14.65 -4.00 -12.03
CA ILE A 167 15.55 -3.88 -13.20
C ILE A 167 16.45 -2.64 -13.14
N ASN A 168 16.02 -1.56 -12.48
CA ASN A 168 16.73 -0.26 -12.53
C ASN A 168 17.27 0.23 -11.18
N GLY A 169 17.21 -0.57 -10.11
CA GLY A 169 17.60 -0.12 -8.77
C GLY A 169 16.83 1.13 -8.31
N GLY A 170 15.59 1.28 -8.79
CA GLY A 170 14.77 2.45 -8.53
C GLY A 170 14.35 2.47 -7.06
N ILE A 171 14.52 3.62 -6.42
CA ILE A 171 14.01 3.87 -5.07
C ILE A 171 12.48 3.73 -5.12
N PRO A 172 11.86 2.87 -4.28
CA PRO A 172 10.41 2.77 -4.23
C PRO A 172 9.81 4.13 -3.87
N PRO A 173 8.65 4.51 -4.43
CA PRO A 173 7.98 5.74 -4.01
C PRO A 173 7.63 5.66 -2.51
N PRO A 174 7.42 6.82 -1.84
CA PRO A 174 7.27 6.86 -0.39
C PRO A 174 6.15 5.97 0.16
N PHE A 175 5.09 5.77 -0.61
CA PHE A 175 4.00 4.88 -0.22
C PHE A 175 4.45 3.41 -0.18
N GLU A 176 5.05 2.92 -1.25
CA GLU A 176 5.60 1.56 -1.36
C GLU A 176 6.67 1.31 -0.29
N GLU A 177 7.55 2.27 -0.04
CA GLU A 177 8.52 2.20 1.04
C GLU A 177 7.82 2.05 2.40
N SER A 178 6.80 2.86 2.67
CA SER A 178 6.03 2.76 3.91
C SER A 178 5.34 1.40 4.08
N LEU A 179 4.86 0.79 2.98
CA LEU A 179 4.25 -0.54 3.00
C LEU A 179 5.24 -1.64 3.33
N ILE A 180 6.47 -1.56 2.79
CA ILE A 180 7.54 -2.51 3.12
C ILE A 180 7.79 -2.48 4.63
N TRP A 181 8.01 -1.30 5.20
CA TRP A 181 8.29 -1.18 6.64
C TRP A 181 7.11 -1.58 7.52
N LYS A 182 5.88 -1.26 7.12
CA LYS A 182 4.66 -1.55 7.89
C LYS A 182 4.33 -3.05 7.96
N ASN A 183 4.66 -3.80 6.90
CA ASN A 183 4.39 -5.24 6.83
C ASN A 183 5.67 -6.09 6.91
N MET A 184 6.74 -5.53 7.48
CA MET A 184 7.97 -6.26 7.76
C MET A 184 8.01 -6.71 9.22
N TYR A 185 8.32 -7.99 9.42
CA TYR A 185 8.42 -8.63 10.73
C TYR A 185 9.71 -9.42 10.85
N PHE A 186 10.16 -9.56 12.09
CA PHE A 186 11.33 -10.37 12.43
C PHE A 186 10.87 -11.57 13.26
N LEU A 187 10.96 -12.76 12.68
CA LEU A 187 10.64 -14.00 13.37
C LEU A 187 11.92 -14.50 14.03
N SER A 188 11.90 -14.65 15.35
CA SER A 188 13.00 -15.16 16.16
C SER A 188 12.67 -16.54 16.72
N GLN A 189 13.69 -17.38 16.87
CA GLN A 189 13.54 -18.65 17.58
C GLN A 189 14.06 -18.48 19.01
N PRO A 190 13.21 -18.56 20.05
CA PRO A 190 13.69 -18.57 21.43
C PRO A 190 14.56 -19.80 21.71
N THR A 191 15.49 -19.66 22.64
CA THR A 191 16.40 -20.72 23.05
C THR A 191 15.72 -21.82 23.86
N SER A 192 14.63 -21.51 24.57
CA SER A 192 13.88 -22.44 25.42
C SER A 192 12.57 -22.94 24.79
N ASP A 193 11.85 -22.07 24.07
CA ASP A 193 10.48 -22.31 23.64
C ASP A 193 10.32 -22.13 22.13
N ARG A 194 9.36 -22.83 21.54
CA ARG A 194 8.96 -22.58 20.15
C ARG A 194 8.01 -21.38 20.14
N ASN A 195 8.14 -20.50 19.16
CA ASN A 195 7.18 -19.41 18.97
C ASN A 195 6.13 -19.80 17.93
N ILE A 196 4.86 -19.62 18.29
CA ILE A 196 3.77 -19.54 17.33
C ILE A 196 3.50 -18.07 17.05
N TYR A 197 3.63 -17.68 15.79
CA TYR A 197 3.30 -16.35 15.32
C TYR A 197 1.89 -16.37 14.74
N TYR A 198 0.99 -15.60 15.31
CA TYR A 198 -0.31 -15.32 14.72
C TYR A 198 -0.21 -14.03 13.93
N TRP A 199 -0.32 -14.14 12.62
CA TRP A 199 -0.30 -13.00 11.71
C TRP A 199 -1.70 -12.78 11.14
N ARG A 200 -2.21 -11.56 11.32
CA ARG A 200 -3.52 -11.17 10.80
C ARG A 200 -3.34 -10.00 9.86
N PHE A 201 -4.19 -9.94 8.86
CA PHE A 201 -4.17 -8.85 7.90
C PHE A 201 -5.58 -8.44 7.51
N THR A 202 -5.69 -7.16 7.19
CA THR A 202 -6.84 -6.55 6.55
C THR A 202 -6.41 -6.01 5.19
N ARG A 203 -7.23 -6.22 4.17
CA ARG A 203 -7.00 -5.70 2.83
C ARG A 203 -7.61 -4.31 2.67
N THR A 204 -6.87 -3.41 2.04
CA THR A 204 -7.31 -2.04 1.73
C THR A 204 -7.10 -1.73 0.26
N ILE A 205 -8.08 -1.14 -0.41
CA ILE A 205 -7.94 -0.61 -1.77
C ILE A 205 -7.81 0.91 -1.68
N LYS A 206 -6.61 1.42 -1.99
CA LYS A 206 -6.38 2.85 -2.12
C LYS A 206 -6.64 3.31 -3.55
N TYR A 207 -7.38 4.41 -3.70
CA TYR A 207 -7.56 5.16 -4.94
C TYR A 207 -6.79 6.47 -4.80
N ALA A 208 -5.53 6.47 -5.25
CA ALA A 208 -4.65 7.63 -5.20
C ALA A 208 -4.88 8.54 -6.41
N ILE A 209 -4.88 9.86 -6.20
CA ILE A 209 -5.09 10.82 -7.29
C ILE A 209 -3.84 10.82 -8.19
N ILE A 210 -4.04 10.72 -9.51
CA ILE A 210 -2.96 10.94 -10.47
C ILE A 210 -2.63 12.44 -10.46
N SER A 211 -1.38 12.79 -10.12
CA SER A 211 -0.90 14.18 -10.05
C SER A 211 -0.83 14.81 -11.45
N ASP A 212 -1.98 15.25 -11.94
CA ASP A 212 -2.14 16.06 -13.15
C ASP A 212 -2.99 17.28 -12.81
N ILE A 213 -2.55 18.46 -13.24
CA ILE A 213 -3.26 19.73 -13.06
C ILE A 213 -4.70 19.63 -13.60
N TRP A 214 -4.93 18.86 -14.65
CA TRP A 214 -6.26 18.66 -15.21
C TRP A 214 -7.17 17.80 -14.34
N ASN A 215 -6.61 16.85 -13.58
CA ASN A 215 -7.36 16.03 -12.64
C ASN A 215 -7.89 16.84 -11.46
N TYR A 216 -7.29 18.01 -11.19
CA TYR A 216 -7.73 18.93 -10.14
C TYR A 216 -8.90 19.81 -10.57
N ILE A 217 -8.99 20.16 -11.86
CA ILE A 217 -10.02 21.05 -12.40
C ILE A 217 -11.29 20.28 -12.86
N GLY A 218 -11.30 18.94 -12.77
CA GLY A 218 -12.39 18.10 -13.25
C GLY A 218 -12.80 16.94 -12.31
N THR A 219 -13.17 15.81 -12.93
CA THR A 219 -13.32 14.51 -12.26
C THR A 219 -11.94 13.88 -12.10
N PRO A 220 -11.47 13.66 -10.86
CA PRO A 220 -10.13 13.12 -10.64
C PRO A 220 -10.02 11.70 -11.21
N ASN A 221 -8.89 11.44 -11.88
CA ASN A 221 -8.49 10.09 -12.24
C ASN A 221 -7.70 9.46 -11.10
N TYR A 222 -7.94 8.17 -10.87
CA TYR A 222 -7.39 7.43 -9.75
C TYR A 222 -6.52 6.27 -10.21
N ILE A 223 -5.41 6.04 -9.51
CA ILE A 223 -4.67 4.79 -9.56
C ILE A 223 -5.17 3.90 -8.43
N LYS A 224 -5.60 2.68 -8.77
CA LYS A 224 -5.94 1.64 -7.80
C LYS A 224 -4.64 1.02 -7.27
N GLN A 225 -4.44 1.08 -5.96
CA GLN A 225 -3.30 0.50 -5.24
C GLN A 225 -3.84 -0.36 -4.10
N PRO A 226 -4.11 -1.66 -4.34
CA PRO A 226 -4.47 -2.56 -3.25
C PRO A 226 -3.26 -2.80 -2.36
N TYR A 227 -3.45 -2.86 -1.05
CA TYR A 227 -2.40 -3.14 -0.09
C TYR A 227 -2.98 -3.85 1.14
N ILE A 228 -2.10 -4.45 1.94
CA ILE A 228 -2.49 -5.06 3.21
C ILE A 228 -1.99 -4.24 4.38
N GLU A 229 -2.79 -4.18 5.43
CA GLU A 229 -2.39 -3.74 6.76
C GLU A 229 -2.33 -4.99 7.63
N SER A 230 -1.21 -5.24 8.29
CA SER A 230 -1.06 -6.47 9.06
C SER A 230 -0.50 -6.24 10.46
N ASN A 231 -0.70 -7.26 11.30
CA ASN A 231 -0.18 -7.29 12.66
C ASN A 231 0.26 -8.72 12.99
N ILE A 232 1.36 -8.85 13.73
CA ILE A 232 1.88 -10.13 14.18
C ILE A 232 1.91 -10.18 15.71
N GLN A 233 1.46 -11.29 16.27
CA GLN A 233 1.55 -11.58 17.69
C GLN A 233 2.33 -12.88 17.88
N ALA A 234 3.40 -12.81 18.67
CA ALA A 234 4.09 -14.00 19.13
C ALA A 234 3.41 -14.53 20.40
N VAL A 235 3.07 -15.81 20.42
CA VAL A 235 2.59 -16.50 21.61
C VAL A 235 3.60 -17.61 21.92
N PRO A 236 4.17 -17.63 23.12
CA PRO A 236 5.06 -18.71 23.53
C PRO A 236 4.27 -20.03 23.49
N PHE A 237 4.89 -21.07 22.96
CA PHE A 237 4.33 -22.41 22.94
C PHE A 237 4.30 -22.97 24.37
N ALA A 238 3.33 -22.54 25.19
CA ALA A 238 2.97 -23.30 26.38
C ALA A 238 2.28 -24.58 25.91
N ASP A 239 2.70 -25.74 26.43
CA ASP A 239 2.16 -27.08 26.16
C ASP A 239 0.62 -27.16 26.22
N THR A 240 -0.04 -26.65 25.19
CA THR A 240 -1.49 -26.57 25.08
C THR A 240 -1.92 -27.65 24.12
N ILE A 241 -1.96 -28.89 24.63
CA ILE A 241 -2.81 -30.04 24.25
C ILE A 241 -3.29 -30.06 22.78
N PHE A 242 -2.42 -29.74 21.83
CA PHE A 242 -2.64 -29.94 20.40
C PHE A 242 -1.75 -31.12 20.04
N ASN A 243 -2.37 -32.30 20.04
CA ASN A 243 -1.79 -33.59 19.71
C ASN A 243 -0.53 -33.46 18.82
N GLU A 244 0.63 -33.55 19.48
CA GLU A 244 1.95 -33.58 18.88
C GLU A 244 2.10 -34.69 17.82
N SER A 245 1.18 -35.66 17.80
CA SER A 245 1.18 -36.83 16.93
C SER A 245 1.10 -36.54 15.42
N VAL A 246 0.76 -35.31 15.02
CA VAL A 246 0.79 -34.91 13.59
C VAL A 246 2.08 -34.17 13.20
N LEU A 247 2.77 -33.51 14.14
CA LEU A 247 4.06 -32.85 13.87
C LEU A 247 5.28 -33.76 14.08
N THR A 248 5.18 -34.77 14.96
CA THR A 248 6.33 -35.62 15.33
C THR A 248 6.62 -36.76 14.35
N ASN A 249 5.70 -37.11 13.44
CA ASN A 249 5.95 -38.17 12.45
C ASN A 249 6.84 -37.74 11.27
N SER A 250 7.33 -36.50 11.24
CA SER A 250 8.32 -36.03 10.25
C SER A 250 9.73 -35.79 10.83
N SER A 251 9.91 -35.87 12.16
CA SER A 251 11.17 -35.52 12.82
C SER A 251 12.24 -36.62 12.80
N THR A 252 12.03 -37.71 12.05
CA THR A 252 13.12 -38.66 11.73
C THR A 252 13.99 -38.22 10.55
N GLN A 253 13.77 -37.03 9.97
CA GLN A 253 14.78 -36.40 9.12
C GLN A 253 15.83 -35.70 10.00
N ALA A 254 16.95 -36.39 10.23
CA ALA A 254 18.02 -36.05 11.16
C ALA A 254 18.69 -34.66 11.01
N ASN A 255 18.24 -33.78 10.11
CA ASN A 255 18.87 -32.49 9.78
C ASN A 255 17.89 -31.30 9.64
N ARG A 256 16.66 -31.37 10.18
CA ARG A 256 15.71 -30.25 10.15
C ARG A 256 15.40 -29.76 11.55
N VAL A 257 15.63 -28.47 11.80
CA VAL A 257 15.27 -27.79 13.07
C VAL A 257 14.05 -26.92 12.81
N LEU A 258 12.93 -27.17 13.50
CA LEU A 258 11.77 -26.29 13.45
C LEU A 258 12.15 -24.93 14.02
N TYR A 259 11.99 -23.88 13.22
CA TYR A 259 12.40 -22.51 13.53
C TYR A 259 11.23 -21.67 14.05
N ALA A 260 10.16 -21.61 13.27
CA ALA A 260 8.97 -20.84 13.60
C ALA A 260 7.72 -21.52 13.03
N LYS A 261 6.60 -21.34 13.71
CA LYS A 261 5.27 -21.67 13.18
C LYS A 261 4.51 -20.37 12.97
N LEU A 262 4.17 -20.06 11.72
CA LEU A 262 3.39 -18.90 11.36
C LEU A 262 1.97 -19.34 11.01
N GLN A 263 0.98 -18.86 11.75
CA GLN A 263 -0.43 -19.06 11.47
C GLN A 263 -1.02 -17.74 11.01
N PHE A 264 -1.71 -17.75 9.89
CA PHE A 264 -2.34 -16.55 9.38
C PHE A 264 -3.73 -16.74 8.84
N ALA A 265 -4.51 -15.68 9.00
CA ALA A 265 -5.88 -15.56 8.57
C ALA A 265 -6.18 -14.09 8.26
N ALA A 266 -7.13 -13.87 7.35
CA ALA A 266 -7.72 -12.55 7.19
C ALA A 266 -8.50 -12.17 8.46
N ASP A 267 -8.52 -10.89 8.80
CA ASP A 267 -9.35 -10.42 9.91
C ASP A 267 -10.83 -10.78 9.67
N PRO A 268 -11.57 -11.19 10.71
CA PRO A 268 -12.95 -11.67 10.57
C PRO A 268 -13.95 -10.57 10.21
N ILE A 269 -13.50 -9.31 10.15
CA ILE A 269 -14.34 -8.18 9.75
C ILE A 269 -14.50 -8.26 8.23
N THR A 270 -15.69 -8.66 7.81
CA THR A 270 -16.11 -8.91 6.41
C THR A 270 -16.16 -7.68 5.51
N SER A 271 -15.42 -6.61 5.85
CA SER A 271 -15.43 -5.38 5.09
C SER A 271 -14.07 -5.05 4.49
N LEU A 272 -14.08 -4.94 3.16
CA LEU A 272 -13.00 -4.40 2.37
C LEU A 272 -12.95 -2.88 2.61
N LYS A 273 -11.83 -2.42 3.16
CA LYS A 273 -11.55 -1.01 3.38
C LYS A 273 -11.20 -0.37 2.04
N GLU A 274 -11.91 0.67 1.65
CA GLU A 274 -11.61 1.50 0.50
C GLU A 274 -11.19 2.89 0.96
N GLU A 275 -10.06 3.37 0.47
CA GLU A 275 -9.53 4.70 0.77
C GLU A 275 -9.49 5.50 -0.52
N ARG A 276 -10.20 6.63 -0.58
CA ARG A 276 -10.20 7.51 -1.75
C ARG A 276 -9.63 8.87 -1.39
N GLU A 277 -8.57 9.25 -2.07
CA GLU A 277 -8.00 10.59 -1.96
C GLU A 277 -8.93 11.64 -2.58
N GLN A 278 -9.05 12.78 -1.92
CA GLN A 278 -9.85 13.92 -2.35
C GLN A 278 -9.09 15.22 -2.07
N LYS A 279 -9.01 16.13 -3.03
CA LYS A 279 -8.54 17.49 -2.78
C LYS A 279 -9.71 18.45 -2.59
N SER A 280 -9.56 19.40 -1.67
CA SER A 280 -10.59 20.37 -1.29
C SER A 280 -10.83 21.38 -2.41
N LYS A 281 -11.87 21.21 -3.22
CA LYS A 281 -12.26 22.20 -4.26
C LYS A 281 -12.66 23.56 -3.68
N THR A 282 -12.89 23.61 -2.38
CA THR A 282 -13.45 24.74 -1.64
C THR A 282 -12.53 25.95 -1.67
N ALA A 283 -11.21 25.78 -1.53
CA ALA A 283 -10.25 26.89 -1.57
C ALA A 283 -10.20 27.53 -2.96
N PHE A 284 -10.08 26.71 -4.01
CA PHE A 284 -10.04 27.19 -5.39
C PHE A 284 -11.34 27.92 -5.79
N LEU A 285 -12.50 27.36 -5.48
CA LEU A 285 -13.81 27.96 -5.79
C LEU A 285 -14.06 29.26 -5.00
N ALA A 286 -13.65 29.31 -3.73
CA ALA A 286 -13.79 30.51 -2.90
C ALA A 286 -12.97 31.67 -3.47
N VAL A 287 -11.70 31.41 -3.82
CA VAL A 287 -10.82 32.46 -4.35
C VAL A 287 -11.22 32.86 -5.78
N PHE A 288 -11.59 31.91 -6.63
CA PHE A 288 -12.11 32.22 -7.97
C PHE A 288 -13.41 33.04 -7.89
N GLY A 289 -14.29 32.74 -6.94
CA GLY A 289 -15.50 33.52 -6.68
C GLY A 289 -15.21 34.95 -6.23
N VAL A 290 -14.20 35.16 -5.38
CA VAL A 290 -13.75 36.50 -4.96
C VAL A 290 -13.15 37.26 -6.15
N LEU A 291 -12.26 36.64 -6.93
CA LEU A 291 -11.66 37.26 -8.12
C LEU A 291 -12.72 37.65 -9.15
N LEU A 292 -13.69 36.77 -9.41
CA LEU A 292 -14.79 37.06 -10.33
C LEU A 292 -15.58 38.27 -9.83
N ARG A 293 -15.96 38.31 -8.54
CA ARG A 293 -16.68 39.45 -7.94
C ARG A 293 -15.90 40.75 -8.07
N VAL A 294 -14.62 40.76 -7.72
CA VAL A 294 -13.76 41.96 -7.86
C VAL A 294 -13.74 42.42 -9.32
N PHE A 295 -13.60 41.49 -10.27
CA PHE A 295 -13.62 41.80 -11.69
C PHE A 295 -14.97 42.38 -12.14
N THR A 296 -16.09 41.79 -11.71
CA THR A 296 -17.43 42.30 -12.05
C THR A 296 -17.69 43.68 -11.45
N TYR A 297 -17.29 43.94 -10.20
CA TYR A 297 -17.42 45.26 -9.56
C TYR A 297 -16.57 46.31 -10.27
N PHE A 298 -15.33 45.98 -10.64
CA PHE A 298 -14.46 46.88 -11.39
C PHE A 298 -15.05 47.20 -12.77
N TYR A 299 -15.60 46.21 -13.46
CA TYR A 299 -16.16 46.41 -14.81
C TYR A 299 -17.52 47.12 -14.80
N LEU A 300 -18.39 46.85 -13.82
CA LEU A 300 -19.70 47.50 -13.69
C LEU A 300 -19.62 48.90 -13.10
N GLY A 301 -18.65 49.18 -12.24
CA GLY A 301 -18.44 50.52 -11.66
C GLY A 301 -17.72 51.51 -12.58
N LEU A 302 -17.13 51.03 -13.68
CA LEU A 302 -16.47 51.84 -14.73
C LEU A 302 -17.38 52.13 -15.94
N VAL A 303 -18.63 51.68 -15.93
CA VAL A 303 -19.68 51.99 -16.91
C VAL A 303 -20.63 53.01 -16.31
#